data_AF-A0AAJ2R2B5-F1
#
_entry.id   AF-A0AAJ2R2B5-F1
#
_cell.length_a   1.000
_cell.length_b   1.000
_cell.length_c   1.000
_cell.angle_alpha   90.00
_cell.angle_beta   90.00
_cell.angle_gamma   90.00
#
_symmetry.space_group_name_H-M   'P 1'
#
loop_
_entity.id
_entity.type
_entity.pdbx_description
1 polymer ?
#
loop_
_entity_poly.entity_id
_entity_poly.type
_entity_poly.pdbx_seq_one_letter_code
_entity_poly.pdbx_strand_id
1 'polypeptide(L)'
;MTSQCNAVLPDPMVPCDCDLSDFPFMPLDVARLRDSDLAANETPDACWAAVLLWSAAWHQVPAGSMPDNDAWIAKQAGYALRGRIDPKWKRVREGAMRGWVLCSDGRYHHAVVAEKVRDAWSAKLLQRWRTECSRIKKHNDRHGTDVRRPSYEEWIDCGRPTGQVLSMSGDGYACPGEQDDSVPGDSAPVSRGGCVAVSAESASKGQGKGKRQGHPDVRSNPGGSIRQPVPASDCSEIIFGYGLSLLVNSGTPERQARSFLGGLRKVHGDDALIDRLRACAQARPLQPLEWLAAALPPPTRAAIRRSVPVGRHGAAYAAIMEA
;
A
#
# COMPACT_ATOMS: atom_id res chain seq x y z
N MET A 1 49.48 -25.00 21.43
CA MET A 1 48.23 -24.42 21.96
C MET A 1 47.90 -23.21 21.11
N THR A 2 47.13 -23.41 20.04
CA THR A 2 46.70 -22.32 19.15
C THR A 2 45.56 -21.57 19.83
N SER A 3 45.84 -20.35 20.29
CA SER A 3 44.82 -19.41 20.78
C SER A 3 43.78 -19.20 19.67
N GLN A 4 42.60 -19.81 19.82
CA GLN A 4 41.43 -19.39 19.05
C GLN A 4 41.03 -18.01 19.56
N CYS A 5 41.37 -16.98 18.79
CA CYS A 5 40.79 -15.66 18.95
C CYS A 5 39.29 -15.79 18.69
N ASN A 6 38.47 -15.73 19.74
CA ASN A 6 37.01 -15.58 19.60
C ASN A 6 36.76 -14.21 18.94
N ALA A 7 36.60 -14.21 17.62
CA ALA A 7 36.20 -13.01 16.89
C ALA A 7 34.76 -12.68 17.28
N VAL A 8 34.57 -11.57 18.01
CA VAL A 8 33.25 -11.04 18.31
C VAL A 8 32.61 -10.58 17.00
N LEU A 9 31.49 -11.19 16.62
CA LEU A 9 30.73 -10.79 15.43
C LEU A 9 30.01 -9.45 15.69
N PRO A 10 29.90 -8.57 14.69
CA PRO A 10 29.18 -7.30 14.82
C PRO A 10 27.68 -7.51 15.00
N ASP A 11 27.02 -6.52 15.57
CA ASP A 11 25.57 -6.51 15.71
C ASP A 11 24.87 -6.44 14.33
N PRO A 12 23.64 -6.97 14.20
CA PRO A 12 22.84 -6.87 12.98
C PRO A 12 22.61 -5.41 12.58
N MET A 13 22.70 -5.12 11.29
CA MET A 13 22.63 -3.74 10.78
C MET A 13 21.18 -3.22 10.63
N VAL A 14 20.20 -4.10 10.85
CA VAL A 14 18.75 -3.83 10.75
C VAL A 14 18.02 -4.54 11.90
N PRO A 15 16.86 -4.02 12.34
CA PRO A 15 16.01 -4.71 13.32
C PRO A 15 15.59 -6.10 12.85
N CYS A 16 15.48 -7.06 13.78
CA CYS A 16 15.19 -8.45 13.45
C CYS A 16 13.80 -8.67 12.80
N ASP A 17 12.89 -7.73 13.03
CA ASP A 17 11.51 -7.73 12.56
C ASP A 17 11.28 -6.81 11.37
N CYS A 18 12.36 -6.28 10.78
CA CYS A 18 12.29 -5.43 9.61
C CYS A 18 11.80 -6.25 8.39
N ASP A 19 10.58 -5.96 7.94
CA ASP A 19 9.94 -6.66 6.84
C ASP A 19 9.53 -5.67 5.74
N LEU A 20 10.12 -5.84 4.55
CA LEU A 20 9.85 -5.08 3.33
C LEU A 20 9.37 -5.97 2.18
N SER A 21 8.86 -7.18 2.46
CA SER A 21 8.36 -8.12 1.44
C SER A 21 7.21 -7.55 0.59
N ASP A 22 6.47 -6.57 1.12
CA ASP A 22 5.41 -5.83 0.43
C ASP A 22 5.92 -4.67 -0.44
N PHE A 23 7.23 -4.40 -0.47
CA PHE A 23 7.82 -3.33 -1.28
C PHE A 23 8.22 -3.88 -2.66
N PRO A 24 7.58 -3.43 -3.75
CA PRO A 24 7.82 -3.99 -5.08
C PRO A 24 9.14 -3.54 -5.71
N PHE A 25 9.79 -2.51 -5.17
CA PHE A 25 11.05 -1.98 -5.66
C PHE A 25 12.06 -1.79 -4.53
N MET A 26 13.34 -1.95 -4.88
CA MET A 26 14.49 -1.61 -4.05
C MET A 26 15.17 -0.37 -4.62
N PRO A 27 15.44 0.68 -3.83
CA PRO A 27 16.18 1.84 -4.32
C PRO A 27 17.64 1.49 -4.57
N LEU A 28 18.18 1.94 -5.71
CA LEU A 28 19.59 1.81 -6.08
C LEU A 28 20.15 3.19 -6.42
N ASP A 29 21.19 3.61 -5.70
CA ASP A 29 21.91 4.84 -5.99
C ASP A 29 22.80 4.65 -7.21
N VAL A 30 22.34 5.11 -8.37
CA VAL A 30 22.98 4.84 -9.67
C VAL A 30 24.45 5.26 -9.72
N ALA A 31 24.77 6.47 -9.25
CA ALA A 31 26.15 6.96 -9.22
C ALA A 31 27.02 6.15 -8.26
N ARG A 32 26.51 5.86 -7.06
CA ARG A 32 27.22 5.05 -6.05
C ARG A 32 27.50 3.64 -6.55
N LEU A 33 26.57 3.03 -7.28
CA LEU A 33 26.76 1.71 -7.88
C LEU A 33 27.79 1.75 -9.02
N ARG A 34 27.59 2.64 -10.00
CA ARG A 34 28.44 2.75 -11.19
C ARG A 34 29.90 3.08 -10.83
N ASP A 35 30.10 3.97 -9.86
CA ASP A 35 31.41 4.48 -9.48
C ASP A 35 32.03 3.69 -8.29
N SER A 36 31.43 2.55 -7.93
CA SER A 36 31.92 1.70 -6.82
C SER A 36 33.12 0.85 -7.21
N ASP A 37 33.89 0.44 -6.20
CA ASP A 37 34.93 -0.57 -6.35
C ASP A 37 34.43 -1.91 -6.89
N LEU A 38 33.15 -2.26 -6.63
CA LEU A 38 32.53 -3.44 -7.20
C LEU A 38 32.54 -3.34 -8.73
N ALA A 39 32.01 -2.23 -9.26
CA ALA A 39 31.94 -2.00 -10.69
C ALA A 39 33.31 -1.81 -11.34
N ALA A 40 34.29 -1.26 -10.61
CA ALA A 40 35.63 -1.01 -11.12
C ALA A 40 36.54 -2.27 -11.14
N ASN A 41 36.43 -3.14 -10.13
CA ASN A 41 37.41 -4.20 -9.91
C ASN A 41 36.89 -5.61 -10.17
N GLU A 42 35.58 -5.84 -10.07
CA GLU A 42 35.01 -7.17 -10.23
C GLU A 42 34.59 -7.47 -11.66
N THR A 43 34.48 -8.76 -11.98
CA THR A 43 33.98 -9.20 -13.28
C THR A 43 32.50 -8.82 -13.45
N PRO A 44 32.00 -8.60 -14.69
CA PRO A 44 30.58 -8.32 -14.94
C PRO A 44 29.64 -9.39 -14.35
N ASP A 45 30.05 -10.65 -14.39
CA ASP A 45 29.32 -11.77 -13.81
C ASP A 45 29.19 -11.66 -12.27
N ALA A 46 30.23 -11.16 -11.60
CA ALA A 46 30.22 -10.90 -10.15
C ALA A 46 29.40 -9.67 -9.78
N CYS A 47 29.51 -8.59 -10.57
CA CYS A 47 28.67 -7.40 -10.41
C CYS A 47 27.18 -7.76 -10.55
N TRP A 48 26.82 -8.55 -11.56
CA TRP A 48 25.45 -9.02 -11.75
C TRP A 48 24.98 -9.91 -10.60
N ALA A 49 25.80 -10.86 -10.17
CA ALA A 49 25.51 -11.70 -9.02
C ALA A 49 25.29 -10.88 -7.73
N ALA A 50 26.10 -9.85 -7.47
CA ALA A 50 25.94 -8.96 -6.32
C ALA A 50 24.58 -8.23 -6.35
N VAL A 51 24.17 -7.71 -7.52
CA VAL A 51 22.87 -7.03 -7.68
C VAL A 51 21.71 -8.00 -7.43
N LEU A 52 21.81 -9.25 -7.90
CA LEU A 52 20.82 -10.29 -7.60
C LEU A 52 20.76 -10.61 -6.10
N LEU A 53 21.91 -10.70 -5.42
CA LEU A 53 21.95 -10.94 -3.98
C LEU A 53 21.36 -9.78 -3.17
N TRP A 54 21.67 -8.52 -3.51
CA TRP A 54 21.03 -7.36 -2.88
C TRP A 54 19.51 -7.39 -3.05
N SER A 55 19.05 -7.69 -4.27
CA SER A 55 17.62 -7.79 -4.60
C SER A 55 16.94 -8.92 -3.85
N ALA A 56 17.58 -10.09 -3.72
CA ALA A 56 17.03 -11.22 -2.97
C ALA A 56 16.99 -10.94 -1.45
N ALA A 57 18.03 -10.29 -0.92
CA ALA A 57 18.12 -9.91 0.48
C ALA A 57 17.08 -8.85 0.87
N TRP A 58 16.72 -7.94 -0.04
CA TRP A 58 15.71 -6.90 0.19
C TRP A 58 14.37 -7.45 0.71
N HIS A 59 13.96 -8.63 0.26
CA HIS A 59 12.71 -9.28 0.68
C HIS A 59 12.87 -10.33 1.77
N GLN A 60 14.07 -10.52 2.33
CA GLN A 60 14.25 -11.38 3.49
C GLN A 60 13.67 -10.73 4.76
N VAL A 61 13.54 -11.54 5.82
CA VAL A 61 13.28 -11.04 7.18
C VAL A 61 14.41 -11.58 8.06
N PRO A 62 15.29 -10.71 8.58
CA PRO A 62 15.32 -9.24 8.43
C PRO A 62 15.63 -8.77 7.00
N ALA A 63 15.00 -7.70 6.54
CA ALA A 63 15.22 -7.15 5.20
C ALA A 63 16.66 -6.67 5.01
N GLY A 64 17.22 -6.89 3.82
CA GLY A 64 18.62 -6.57 3.50
C GLY A 64 19.66 -7.54 4.09
N SER A 65 19.22 -8.65 4.68
CA SER A 65 20.10 -9.71 5.16
C SER A 65 19.92 -11.00 4.36
N MET A 66 20.87 -11.92 4.46
CA MET A 66 20.76 -13.27 3.89
C MET A 66 21.35 -14.33 4.80
N PRO A 67 20.83 -15.58 4.78
CA PRO A 67 21.36 -16.66 5.62
C PRO A 67 22.80 -17.00 5.26
N ASP A 68 23.60 -17.43 6.25
CA ASP A 68 24.92 -18.04 6.01
C ASP A 68 24.78 -19.46 5.46
N ASN A 69 24.37 -19.54 4.19
CA ASN A 69 24.16 -20.80 3.48
C ASN A 69 24.57 -20.64 2.02
N ASP A 70 25.73 -21.20 1.66
CA ASP A 70 26.31 -21.04 0.33
C ASP A 70 25.42 -21.61 -0.79
N ALA A 71 24.65 -22.68 -0.54
CA ALA A 71 23.72 -23.22 -1.52
C ALA A 71 22.53 -22.27 -1.77
N TRP A 72 22.05 -21.60 -0.72
CA TRP A 72 21.03 -20.57 -0.85
C TRP A 72 21.56 -19.36 -1.60
N ILE A 73 22.76 -18.88 -1.24
CA ILE A 73 23.40 -17.71 -1.85
C ILE A 73 23.67 -17.98 -3.33
N ALA A 74 24.29 -19.11 -3.67
CA ALA A 74 24.54 -19.50 -5.06
C ALA A 74 23.24 -19.58 -5.87
N LYS A 75 22.16 -20.10 -5.28
CA LYS A 75 20.84 -20.14 -5.91
C LYS A 75 20.30 -18.75 -6.23
N GLN A 76 20.36 -17.82 -5.27
CA GLN A 76 19.87 -16.45 -5.49
C GLN A 76 20.73 -15.67 -6.48
N ALA A 77 22.04 -15.93 -6.50
CA ALA A 77 22.97 -15.36 -7.46
C ALA A 77 22.83 -15.97 -8.89
N GLY A 78 21.99 -16.98 -9.09
CA GLY A 78 21.79 -17.64 -10.39
C GLY A 78 22.81 -18.75 -10.72
N TYR A 79 23.62 -19.18 -9.75
CA TYR A 79 24.65 -20.21 -9.89
C TYR A 79 24.27 -21.55 -9.25
N ALA A 80 22.99 -21.83 -9.03
CA ALA A 80 22.54 -23.16 -8.65
C ALA A 80 21.32 -23.59 -9.46
N LEU A 81 21.41 -24.78 -10.09
CA LEU A 81 20.34 -25.36 -10.88
C LEU A 81 20.09 -26.80 -10.42
N ARG A 82 18.82 -27.18 -10.25
CA ARG A 82 18.40 -28.53 -9.80
C ARG A 82 19.13 -29.00 -8.53
N GLY A 83 19.37 -28.07 -7.59
CA GLY A 83 20.02 -28.36 -6.30
C GLY A 83 21.54 -28.56 -6.37
N ARG A 84 22.20 -28.30 -7.50
CA ARG A 84 23.65 -28.35 -7.64
C ARG A 84 24.21 -26.96 -7.91
N ILE A 85 25.28 -26.62 -7.22
CA ILE A 85 26.03 -25.38 -7.41
C ILE A 85 26.88 -25.52 -8.68
N ASP A 86 26.78 -24.54 -9.58
CA ASP A 86 27.63 -24.43 -10.77
C ASP A 86 29.08 -24.20 -10.33
N PRO A 87 30.07 -24.95 -10.86
CA PRO A 87 31.49 -24.72 -10.58
C PRO A 87 31.95 -23.27 -10.80
N LYS A 88 31.29 -22.50 -11.69
CA LYS A 88 31.54 -21.07 -11.90
C LYS A 88 31.31 -20.23 -10.63
N TRP A 89 30.43 -20.67 -9.73
CA TRP A 89 30.15 -19.96 -8.46
C TRP A 89 31.44 -19.64 -7.71
N LYS A 90 32.39 -20.58 -7.66
CA LYS A 90 33.67 -20.40 -6.96
C LYS A 90 34.49 -19.22 -7.46
N ARG A 91 34.34 -18.84 -8.74
CA ARG A 91 35.08 -17.72 -9.35
C ARG A 91 34.40 -16.37 -9.13
N VAL A 92 33.09 -16.39 -8.90
CA VAL A 92 32.24 -15.19 -8.86
C VAL A 92 31.86 -14.83 -7.43
N ARG A 93 31.84 -15.82 -6.53
CA ARG A 93 31.39 -15.70 -5.15
C ARG A 93 32.06 -14.57 -4.38
N GLU A 94 33.38 -14.44 -4.48
CA GLU A 94 34.12 -13.43 -3.72
C GLU A 94 33.66 -12.01 -4.08
N GLY A 95 33.59 -11.69 -5.38
CA GLY A 95 33.07 -10.40 -5.86
C GLY A 95 31.58 -10.21 -5.56
N ALA A 96 30.77 -11.26 -5.71
CA ALA A 96 29.33 -11.20 -5.38
C ALA A 96 29.06 -10.96 -3.89
N MET A 97 29.92 -11.51 -3.02
CA MET A 97 29.88 -11.40 -1.56
C MET A 97 30.64 -10.18 -1.03
N ARG A 98 31.15 -9.30 -1.89
CA ARG A 98 31.84 -8.08 -1.48
C ARG A 98 30.92 -7.21 -0.62
N GLY A 99 31.44 -6.74 0.51
CA GLY A 99 30.71 -5.86 1.44
C GLY A 99 29.69 -6.55 2.34
N TRP A 100 29.52 -7.87 2.22
CA TRP A 100 28.70 -8.65 3.13
C TRP A 100 29.49 -9.02 4.39
N VAL A 101 28.86 -8.83 5.54
CA VAL A 101 29.46 -9.06 6.86
C VAL A 101 28.58 -10.02 7.64
N LEU A 102 29.16 -11.09 8.18
CA LEU A 102 28.44 -12.01 9.06
C LEU A 102 28.22 -11.33 10.42
N CYS A 103 26.97 -11.17 10.82
CA CYS A 103 26.59 -10.56 12.09
C CYS A 103 26.25 -11.63 13.15
N SER A 104 26.09 -11.18 14.40
CA SER A 104 25.79 -12.03 15.56
C SER A 104 24.44 -12.78 15.47
N ASP A 105 23.55 -12.40 14.54
CA ASP A 105 22.31 -13.12 14.23
C ASP A 105 22.49 -14.32 13.27
N GLY A 106 23.74 -14.61 12.88
CA GLY A 106 24.06 -15.71 11.97
C GLY A 106 23.69 -15.42 10.51
N ARG A 107 23.51 -14.15 10.14
CA ARG A 107 23.15 -13.72 8.79
C ARG A 107 24.21 -12.77 8.24
N TYR A 108 24.36 -12.75 6.92
CA TYR A 108 25.13 -11.73 6.24
C TYR A 108 24.30 -10.47 6.08
N HIS A 109 24.88 -9.33 6.44
CA HIS A 109 24.33 -7.99 6.23
C HIS A 109 25.25 -7.19 5.32
N HIS A 110 24.67 -6.35 4.45
CA HIS A 110 25.42 -5.47 3.58
C HIS A 110 25.15 -4.01 3.97
N ALA A 111 26.17 -3.26 4.36
CA ALA A 111 26.02 -1.92 4.93
C ALA A 111 25.19 -0.96 4.05
N VAL A 112 25.41 -1.00 2.72
CA VAL A 112 24.67 -0.16 1.77
C VAL A 112 23.22 -0.59 1.61
N VAL A 113 22.93 -1.89 1.64
CA VAL A 113 21.55 -2.39 1.51
C VAL A 113 20.81 -2.11 2.81
N ALA A 114 21.45 -2.36 3.95
CA ALA A 114 20.93 -2.09 5.29
C ALA A 114 20.59 -0.60 5.47
N GLU A 115 21.40 0.32 4.95
CA GLU A 115 21.08 1.76 4.90
C GLU A 115 19.72 2.00 4.24
N LYS A 116 19.53 1.50 3.01
CA LYS A 116 18.28 1.69 2.27
C LYS A 116 17.09 0.98 2.92
N VAL A 117 17.33 -0.17 3.54
CA VAL A 117 16.31 -0.89 4.31
C VAL A 117 15.85 -0.07 5.51
N ARG A 118 16.78 0.51 6.29
CA ARG A 118 16.43 1.33 7.46
C ARG A 118 15.61 2.56 7.05
N ASP A 119 15.94 3.21 5.94
CA ASP A 119 15.17 4.35 5.42
C ASP A 119 13.75 3.93 5.04
N ALA A 120 13.61 2.85 4.25
CA ALA A 120 12.31 2.34 3.84
C ALA A 120 11.46 1.86 5.03
N TRP A 121 12.09 1.17 5.99
CA TRP A 121 11.45 0.69 7.20
C TRP A 121 10.95 1.83 8.09
N SER A 122 11.80 2.84 8.32
CA SER A 122 11.44 4.03 9.10
C SER A 122 10.26 4.77 8.44
N ALA A 123 10.29 4.93 7.11
CA ALA A 123 9.18 5.54 6.37
C ALA A 123 7.87 4.72 6.48
N LYS A 124 7.97 3.38 6.39
CA LYS A 124 6.83 2.47 6.55
C LYS A 124 6.21 2.57 7.95
N LEU A 125 7.04 2.56 8.99
CA LEU A 125 6.59 2.70 10.38
C LEU A 125 5.94 4.06 10.63
N LEU A 126 6.55 5.15 10.15
CA LEU A 126 5.99 6.49 10.27
C LEU A 126 4.62 6.61 9.57
N GLN A 127 4.47 6.00 8.39
CA GLN A 127 3.19 5.97 7.68
C GLN A 127 2.11 5.18 8.44
N ARG A 128 2.47 4.05 9.04
CA ARG A 128 1.57 3.26 9.89
C ARG A 128 1.11 4.06 11.10
N TRP A 129 2.04 4.68 11.83
CA TRP A 129 1.72 5.57 12.96
C TRP A 129 0.78 6.72 12.55
N ARG A 130 1.07 7.44 11.46
CA ARG A 130 0.20 8.52 10.95
C ARG A 130 -1.21 8.03 10.63
N THR A 131 -1.33 6.82 10.08
CA THR A 131 -2.61 6.21 9.76
C THR A 131 -3.39 5.90 11.04
N GLU A 132 -2.72 5.37 12.06
CA GLU A 132 -3.31 5.09 13.37
C GLU A 132 -3.77 6.37 14.09
N CYS A 133 -2.94 7.42 14.12
CA CYS A 133 -3.35 8.73 14.65
C CYS A 133 -4.57 9.31 13.91
N SER A 134 -4.63 9.12 12.59
CA SER A 134 -5.77 9.56 11.77
C SER A 134 -7.03 8.74 12.05
N ARG A 135 -6.88 7.45 12.36
CA ARG A 135 -7.98 6.55 12.76
C ARG A 135 -8.55 6.98 14.10
N ILE A 136 -7.70 7.22 15.09
CA ILE A 136 -8.09 7.73 16.42
C ILE A 136 -8.82 9.06 16.30
N LYS A 137 -8.27 10.02 15.52
CA LYS A 137 -8.94 11.30 15.29
C LYS A 137 -10.36 11.13 14.72
N LYS A 138 -10.52 10.31 13.69
CA LYS A 138 -11.83 10.05 13.08
C LYS A 138 -12.80 9.35 14.03
N HIS A 139 -12.31 8.51 14.93
CA HIS A 139 -13.11 7.86 15.96
C HIS A 139 -13.63 8.90 16.97
N ASN A 140 -12.75 9.76 17.46
CA ASN A 140 -13.10 10.88 18.34
C ASN A 140 -14.15 11.80 17.71
N ASP A 141 -13.94 12.20 16.45
CA ASP A 141 -14.87 13.05 15.69
C ASP A 141 -16.26 12.39 15.49
N ARG A 142 -16.33 11.06 15.36
CA ARG A 142 -17.59 10.32 15.11
C ARG A 142 -18.37 10.00 16.38
N HIS A 143 -17.67 9.64 17.44
CA HIS A 143 -18.26 9.12 18.67
C HIS A 143 -18.22 10.11 19.83
N GLY A 144 -17.70 11.33 19.62
CA GLY A 144 -17.54 12.33 20.68
C GLY A 144 -16.60 11.87 21.79
N THR A 145 -15.69 10.93 21.48
CA THR A 145 -14.71 10.40 22.43
C THR A 145 -13.45 11.24 22.44
N ASP A 146 -12.63 11.14 23.49
CA ASP A 146 -11.33 11.79 23.59
C ASP A 146 -10.20 10.77 23.78
N VAL A 147 -10.10 9.82 22.86
CA VAL A 147 -8.99 8.86 22.87
C VAL A 147 -7.69 9.58 22.54
N ARG A 148 -6.69 9.49 23.44
CA ARG A 148 -5.35 10.07 23.26
C ARG A 148 -4.65 9.45 22.05
N ARG A 149 -4.04 10.29 21.22
CA ARG A 149 -3.11 9.86 20.15
C ARG A 149 -1.72 9.63 20.75
N PRO A 150 -1.09 8.45 20.55
CA PRO A 150 0.26 8.19 21.05
C PRO A 150 1.30 8.99 20.25
N SER A 151 2.41 9.34 20.89
CA SER A 151 3.64 9.76 20.18
C SER A 151 4.20 8.62 19.32
N TYR A 152 5.19 8.92 18.49
CA TYR A 152 5.80 7.89 17.64
C TYR A 152 6.54 6.86 18.48
N GLU A 153 7.29 7.32 19.48
CA GLU A 153 8.08 6.50 20.40
C GLU A 153 7.17 5.60 21.25
N GLU A 154 6.13 6.15 21.89
CA GLU A 154 5.15 5.36 22.65
C GLU A 154 4.47 4.30 21.76
N TRP A 155 4.20 4.62 20.50
CA TRP A 155 3.59 3.67 19.56
C TRP A 155 4.53 2.53 19.18
N ILE A 156 5.83 2.82 19.03
CA ILE A 156 6.86 1.79 18.83
C ILE A 156 6.96 0.88 20.06
N ASP A 157 7.07 1.47 21.26
CA ASP A 157 7.21 0.74 22.53
C ASP A 157 5.98 -0.13 22.84
N CYS A 158 4.78 0.30 22.45
CA CYS A 158 3.55 -0.49 22.54
C CYS A 158 3.46 -1.63 21.50
N GLY A 159 4.50 -1.88 20.72
CA GLY A 159 4.53 -2.95 19.72
C GLY A 159 3.83 -2.60 18.40
N ARG A 160 3.70 -1.31 18.06
CA ARG A 160 3.12 -0.80 16.80
C ARG A 160 1.65 -1.20 16.59
N PRO A 161 0.77 -0.95 17.57
CA PRO A 161 -0.63 -1.35 17.47
C PRO A 161 -1.31 -0.72 16.25
N THR A 162 -2.10 -1.52 15.53
CA THR A 162 -2.87 -1.07 14.36
C THR A 162 -4.29 -1.58 14.48
N GLY A 163 -5.28 -0.68 14.38
CA GLY A 163 -6.69 -1.09 14.31
C GLY A 163 -7.26 -1.67 15.61
N GLN A 164 -6.65 -1.38 16.76
CA GLN A 164 -7.20 -1.78 18.06
C GLN A 164 -8.62 -1.22 18.26
N VAL A 165 -9.46 -1.98 18.97
CA VAL A 165 -10.81 -1.55 19.33
C VAL A 165 -10.68 -0.30 20.19
N LEU A 166 -11.24 0.81 19.71
CA LEU A 166 -11.29 2.05 20.47
C LEU A 166 -12.59 2.08 21.24
N SER A 167 -12.51 2.38 22.53
CA SER A 167 -13.69 2.43 23.40
C SER A 167 -14.71 3.42 22.83
N MET A 168 -15.98 2.99 22.77
CA MET A 168 -17.10 3.84 22.43
C MET A 168 -17.63 4.43 23.74
N SER A 169 -17.51 5.74 23.93
CA SER A 169 -18.25 6.40 25.02
C SER A 169 -19.72 6.42 24.62
N GLY A 170 -20.52 5.54 25.24
CA GLY A 170 -21.92 5.37 24.88
C GLY A 170 -22.71 4.30 25.64
N ASP A 171 -22.09 3.45 26.46
CA ASP A 171 -22.85 2.53 27.32
C ASP A 171 -23.17 3.21 28.67
N GLY A 172 -24.09 4.16 28.59
CA GLY A 172 -25.00 4.45 29.70
C GLY A 172 -26.01 3.31 29.86
N TYR A 173 -25.53 2.09 30.12
CA TYR A 173 -26.35 1.05 30.74
C TYR A 173 -25.75 0.74 32.11
N ALA A 174 -26.16 1.54 33.09
CA ALA A 174 -26.24 1.04 34.44
C ALA A 174 -27.31 -0.06 34.46
N CYS A 175 -26.91 -1.32 34.59
CA CYS A 175 -27.72 -2.34 35.22
C CYS A 175 -27.00 -2.75 36.50
N PRO A 176 -27.42 -2.29 37.69
CA PRO A 176 -26.95 -2.82 38.95
C PRO A 176 -27.69 -4.14 39.25
N GLY A 177 -26.96 -5.15 39.71
CA GLY A 177 -27.57 -6.36 40.25
C GLY A 177 -26.69 -7.59 40.14
N GLU A 178 -25.70 -7.68 41.02
CA GLU A 178 -25.21 -8.98 41.49
C GLU A 178 -26.38 -9.72 42.16
N GLN A 179 -26.65 -10.95 41.73
CA GLN A 179 -27.20 -11.98 42.60
C GLN A 179 -26.66 -13.33 42.15
N ASP A 180 -25.68 -13.76 42.93
CA ASP A 180 -25.27 -15.13 43.14
C ASP A 180 -26.48 -15.93 43.64
N ASP A 181 -26.80 -17.04 43.00
CA ASP A 181 -27.40 -18.18 43.71
C ASP A 181 -27.07 -19.48 42.97
N SER A 182 -26.48 -20.37 43.75
CA SER A 182 -25.90 -21.64 43.37
C SER A 182 -26.89 -22.79 43.63
N VAL A 183 -27.07 -23.67 42.62
CA VAL A 183 -27.11 -25.16 42.71
C VAL A 183 -28.45 -25.82 43.19
N PRO A 184 -28.80 -27.12 42.95
CA PRO A 184 -28.26 -28.22 42.08
C PRO A 184 -29.31 -28.97 41.19
N GLY A 185 -28.82 -29.85 40.29
CA GLY A 185 -29.29 -31.26 40.30
C GLY A 185 -29.86 -31.90 39.01
N ASP A 186 -29.01 -32.70 38.35
CA ASP A 186 -29.26 -33.99 37.69
C ASP A 186 -30.40 -34.19 36.66
N SER A 187 -29.99 -34.51 35.42
CA SER A 187 -30.16 -35.83 34.77
C SER A 187 -30.26 -35.71 33.24
N ALA A 188 -29.24 -36.18 32.52
CA ALA A 188 -29.41 -36.71 31.16
C ALA A 188 -29.79 -38.20 31.28
N PRO A 189 -30.55 -38.81 30.34
CA PRO A 189 -29.89 -39.35 29.15
C PRO A 189 -30.73 -39.46 27.85
N VAL A 190 -30.00 -39.44 26.72
CA VAL A 190 -30.11 -40.35 25.54
C VAL A 190 -31.20 -40.16 24.45
N SER A 191 -30.65 -39.84 23.25
CA SER A 191 -30.89 -40.36 21.89
C SER A 191 -32.14 -40.10 21.04
N ARG A 192 -31.78 -39.73 19.79
CA ARG A 192 -32.29 -40.16 18.46
C ARG A 192 -33.62 -39.57 17.96
N GLY A 193 -33.52 -38.88 16.82
CA GLY A 193 -34.52 -38.98 15.75
C GLY A 193 -34.75 -37.73 14.90
N GLY A 194 -34.16 -37.73 13.70
CA GLY A 194 -34.88 -37.45 12.44
C GLY A 194 -35.41 -36.03 12.13
N CYS A 195 -34.86 -35.47 11.04
CA CYS A 195 -35.35 -34.34 10.25
C CYS A 195 -36.87 -34.24 10.08
N VAL A 196 -37.41 -33.01 10.12
CA VAL A 196 -38.28 -32.43 9.06
C VAL A 196 -38.02 -30.91 9.00
N ALA A 197 -37.83 -30.42 7.77
CA ALA A 197 -37.64 -29.03 7.40
C ALA A 197 -38.95 -28.39 6.91
N VAL A 198 -39.12 -27.08 7.13
CA VAL A 198 -39.77 -26.03 6.30
C VAL A 198 -39.86 -24.75 7.17
N SER A 199 -39.84 -23.49 6.73
CA SER A 199 -39.47 -22.76 5.51
C SER A 199 -39.70 -21.26 5.84
N ALA A 200 -38.84 -20.36 5.37
CA ALA A 200 -39.12 -18.96 4.98
C ALA A 200 -37.81 -18.37 4.43
N GLU A 201 -37.54 -18.46 3.12
CA GLU A 201 -37.74 -17.39 2.11
C GLU A 201 -37.44 -15.97 2.63
N SER A 202 -36.40 -15.29 2.14
CA SER A 202 -36.48 -14.64 0.83
C SER A 202 -35.11 -14.44 0.14
N ALA A 203 -35.14 -14.67 -1.18
CA ALA A 203 -34.10 -14.51 -2.20
C ALA A 203 -33.55 -13.06 -2.29
N SER A 204 -32.37 -12.77 -2.85
CA SER A 204 -31.97 -12.98 -4.27
C SER A 204 -30.45 -12.71 -4.43
N LYS A 205 -29.63 -13.66 -4.89
CA LYS A 205 -29.12 -13.85 -6.28
C LYS A 205 -28.41 -12.60 -6.85
N GLY A 206 -27.12 -12.63 -7.19
CA GLY A 206 -26.58 -13.47 -8.28
C GLY A 206 -25.05 -13.55 -8.34
N GLN A 207 -24.61 -14.71 -8.83
CA GLN A 207 -23.24 -15.18 -9.04
C GLN A 207 -22.55 -14.57 -10.28
N GLY A 208 -21.22 -14.66 -10.28
CA GLY A 208 -20.36 -14.31 -11.41
C GLY A 208 -20.02 -15.44 -12.40
N LYS A 209 -19.18 -15.04 -13.37
CA LYS A 209 -18.47 -15.73 -14.49
C LYS A 209 -18.80 -14.94 -15.77
N GLY A 210 -17.93 -14.72 -16.76
CA GLY A 210 -16.63 -15.22 -17.15
C GLY A 210 -16.37 -14.72 -18.59
N LYS A 211 -15.10 -14.63 -19.01
CA LYS A 211 -14.56 -14.09 -20.28
C LYS A 211 -15.40 -14.31 -21.56
N ARG A 212 -15.37 -13.33 -22.49
CA ARG A 212 -15.08 -13.55 -23.93
C ARG A 212 -14.73 -12.25 -24.68
N GLN A 213 -13.76 -12.37 -25.59
CA GLN A 213 -13.31 -11.37 -26.57
C GLN A 213 -14.33 -11.19 -27.71
N GLY A 214 -14.39 -9.97 -28.26
CA GLY A 214 -15.05 -9.67 -29.51
C GLY A 214 -14.90 -8.18 -29.89
N HIS A 215 -14.25 -7.92 -31.01
CA HIS A 215 -14.20 -6.66 -31.76
C HIS A 215 -14.38 -7.06 -33.24
N PRO A 216 -14.79 -6.19 -34.19
CA PRO A 216 -15.57 -4.94 -34.14
C PRO A 216 -16.87 -5.06 -34.96
N ASP A 217 -17.73 -4.02 -34.99
CA ASP A 217 -18.25 -3.59 -36.30
C ASP A 217 -18.66 -2.12 -36.33
N VAL A 218 -18.26 -1.46 -37.41
CA VAL A 218 -18.43 -0.03 -37.70
C VAL A 218 -19.66 0.12 -38.58
N ARG A 219 -20.61 1.01 -38.22
CA ARG A 219 -21.44 1.71 -39.22
C ARG A 219 -21.72 3.16 -38.83
N SER A 220 -21.47 4.03 -39.80
CA SER A 220 -21.51 5.48 -39.78
C SER A 220 -22.92 6.04 -40.03
N ASN A 221 -23.27 7.13 -39.31
CA ASN A 221 -24.00 8.40 -39.61
C ASN A 221 -24.95 8.54 -40.84
N PRO A 222 -25.88 9.54 -40.94
CA PRO A 222 -25.91 10.85 -40.26
C PRO A 222 -27.30 11.45 -39.88
N GLY A 223 -27.31 12.58 -39.13
CA GLY A 223 -28.32 13.65 -39.33
C GLY A 223 -29.04 14.20 -38.08
N GLY A 224 -29.01 15.54 -37.95
CA GLY A 224 -30.16 16.32 -37.45
C GLY A 224 -30.24 16.64 -35.96
N SER A 225 -29.89 17.88 -35.60
CA SER A 225 -30.00 18.54 -34.30
C SER A 225 -31.43 18.59 -33.72
N ILE A 226 -31.61 18.20 -32.44
CA ILE A 226 -32.44 18.93 -31.44
C ILE A 226 -31.79 18.73 -30.04
N ARG A 227 -31.46 19.84 -29.38
CA ARG A 227 -31.00 19.88 -27.98
C ARG A 227 -32.15 19.50 -27.05
N GLN A 228 -32.01 18.40 -26.30
CA GLN A 228 -32.77 18.15 -25.07
C GLN A 228 -31.82 18.17 -23.87
N PRO A 229 -32.27 18.63 -22.67
CA PRO A 229 -31.43 18.60 -21.48
C PRO A 229 -31.23 17.15 -21.06
N VAL A 230 -29.98 16.69 -21.10
CA VAL A 230 -29.62 15.29 -20.88
C VAL A 230 -29.68 14.98 -19.37
N PRO A 231 -30.33 13.89 -18.92
CA PRO A 231 -30.40 13.54 -17.51
C PRO A 231 -29.02 13.20 -16.94
N ALA A 232 -28.78 13.63 -15.70
CA ALA A 232 -27.48 13.57 -15.01
C ALA A 232 -26.86 12.16 -14.83
N SER A 233 -27.54 11.08 -15.24
CA SER A 233 -27.04 9.70 -15.12
C SER A 233 -25.95 9.35 -16.12
N ASP A 234 -25.89 9.98 -17.30
CA ASP A 234 -24.92 9.63 -18.35
C ASP A 234 -23.55 10.31 -18.15
N CYS A 235 -23.54 11.55 -17.65
CA CYS A 235 -22.31 12.35 -17.53
C CYS A 235 -21.31 11.73 -16.54
N SER A 236 -21.78 11.16 -15.44
CA SER A 236 -20.93 10.53 -14.43
C SER A 236 -20.29 9.24 -14.95
N GLU A 237 -21.01 8.45 -15.74
CA GLU A 237 -20.47 7.23 -16.37
C GLU A 237 -19.42 7.56 -17.42
N ILE A 238 -19.62 8.63 -18.21
CA ILE A 238 -18.62 9.09 -19.17
C ILE A 238 -17.36 9.62 -18.46
N ILE A 239 -17.52 10.42 -17.40
CA ILE A 239 -16.37 11.00 -16.70
C ILE A 239 -15.60 9.93 -15.91
N PHE A 240 -16.29 9.13 -15.08
CA PHE A 240 -15.64 8.19 -14.15
C PHE A 240 -15.57 6.75 -14.63
N GLY A 241 -16.36 6.36 -15.64
CA GLY A 241 -16.18 5.08 -16.32
C GLY A 241 -15.12 5.21 -17.42
N TYR A 242 -15.41 6.03 -18.43
CA TYR A 242 -14.52 6.19 -19.59
C TYR A 242 -13.25 6.99 -19.25
N GLY A 243 -13.39 8.18 -18.67
CA GLY A 243 -12.23 9.04 -18.36
C GLY A 243 -11.27 8.39 -17.36
N LEU A 244 -11.78 7.65 -16.39
CA LEU A 244 -10.96 6.90 -15.45
C LEU A 244 -10.18 5.77 -16.14
N SER A 245 -10.85 4.98 -16.99
CA SER A 245 -10.23 3.89 -17.72
C SER A 245 -9.11 4.38 -18.63
N LEU A 246 -9.30 5.53 -19.30
CA LEU A 246 -8.31 6.16 -20.16
C LEU A 246 -7.03 6.57 -19.40
N LEU A 247 -7.18 7.13 -18.20
CA LEU A 247 -6.04 7.53 -17.36
C LEU A 247 -5.33 6.34 -16.71
N VAL A 248 -6.07 5.32 -16.26
CA VAL A 248 -5.49 4.13 -15.65
C VAL A 248 -4.72 3.30 -16.68
N ASN A 249 -5.28 3.12 -17.87
CA ASN A 249 -4.62 2.39 -18.96
C ASN A 249 -3.35 3.08 -19.47
N SER A 250 -3.19 4.38 -19.22
CA SER A 250 -1.97 5.15 -19.51
C SER A 250 -0.99 5.22 -18.34
N GLY A 251 -1.21 4.45 -17.27
CA GLY A 251 -0.29 4.31 -16.14
C GLY A 251 -0.58 5.25 -14.96
N THR A 252 -1.67 6.02 -14.99
CA THR A 252 -2.05 6.88 -13.85
C THR A 252 -2.69 6.05 -12.74
N PRO A 253 -2.23 6.14 -11.48
CA PRO A 253 -2.88 5.44 -10.37
C PRO A 253 -4.35 5.82 -10.23
N GLU A 254 -5.22 4.83 -10.03
CA GLU A 254 -6.68 4.99 -10.03
C GLU A 254 -7.18 6.03 -9.02
N ARG A 255 -6.58 6.07 -7.82
CA ARG A 255 -6.89 7.07 -6.79
C ARG A 255 -6.58 8.50 -7.27
N GLN A 256 -5.46 8.69 -7.97
CA GLN A 256 -5.05 9.98 -8.51
C GLN A 256 -5.94 10.40 -9.68
N ALA A 257 -6.24 9.47 -10.60
CA ALA A 257 -7.11 9.72 -11.74
C ALA A 257 -8.54 10.14 -11.30
N ARG A 258 -9.13 9.45 -10.31
CA ARG A 258 -10.43 9.84 -9.75
C ARG A 258 -10.41 11.23 -9.11
N SER A 259 -9.39 11.53 -8.31
CA SER A 259 -9.25 12.84 -7.67
C SER A 259 -9.07 13.96 -8.68
N PHE A 260 -8.32 13.71 -9.75
CA PHE A 260 -8.07 14.66 -10.83
C PHE A 260 -9.37 14.96 -11.61
N LEU A 261 -10.08 13.93 -12.06
CA LEU A 261 -11.35 14.07 -12.80
C LEU A 261 -12.43 14.75 -11.94
N GLY A 262 -12.52 14.40 -10.65
CA GLY A 262 -13.42 15.08 -9.72
C GLY A 262 -13.08 16.55 -9.51
N GLY A 263 -11.79 16.89 -9.50
CA GLY A 263 -11.31 18.27 -9.46
C GLY A 263 -11.70 19.07 -10.70
N LEU A 264 -11.51 18.50 -11.89
CA LEU A 264 -11.88 19.13 -13.16
C LEU A 264 -13.40 19.30 -13.29
N ARG A 265 -14.17 18.27 -12.91
CA ARG A 265 -15.64 18.31 -12.91
C ARG A 265 -16.18 19.46 -12.05
N LYS A 266 -15.57 19.68 -10.88
CA LYS A 266 -15.98 20.75 -9.95
C LYS A 266 -15.71 22.16 -10.49
N VAL A 267 -14.67 22.33 -11.31
CA VAL A 267 -14.22 23.65 -11.78
C VAL A 267 -14.82 24.01 -13.12
N HIS A 268 -14.80 23.06 -14.05
CA HIS A 268 -15.15 23.30 -15.46
C HIS A 268 -16.54 22.78 -15.82
N GLY A 269 -17.20 22.05 -14.91
CA GLY A 269 -18.50 21.42 -15.14
C GLY A 269 -18.41 20.14 -15.98
N ASP A 270 -19.54 19.46 -16.11
CA ASP A 270 -19.61 18.14 -16.74
C ASP A 270 -19.41 18.24 -18.27
N ASP A 271 -20.06 19.19 -18.93
CA ASP A 271 -20.05 19.33 -20.39
C ASP A 271 -18.64 19.62 -20.95
N ALA A 272 -17.93 20.60 -20.36
CA ALA A 272 -16.59 20.97 -20.80
C ALA A 272 -15.57 19.85 -20.56
N LEU A 273 -15.73 19.09 -19.47
CA LEU A 273 -14.87 17.93 -19.18
C LEU A 273 -15.14 16.79 -20.16
N ILE A 274 -16.41 16.49 -20.46
CA ILE A 274 -16.79 15.43 -21.40
C ILE A 274 -16.26 15.73 -22.80
N ASP A 275 -16.40 16.96 -23.28
CA ASP A 275 -15.88 17.37 -24.59
C ASP A 275 -14.36 17.21 -24.67
N ARG A 276 -13.64 17.53 -23.59
CA ARG A 276 -12.18 17.39 -23.53
C ARG A 276 -11.73 15.94 -23.39
N LEU A 277 -12.49 15.10 -22.69
CA LEU A 277 -12.25 13.65 -22.67
C LEU A 277 -12.41 13.04 -24.07
N ARG A 278 -13.44 13.46 -24.83
CA ARG A 278 -13.64 13.04 -26.22
C ARG A 278 -12.52 13.53 -27.13
N ALA A 279 -12.06 14.77 -26.97
CA ALA A 279 -10.92 15.29 -27.73
C ALA A 279 -9.60 14.56 -27.41
N CYS A 280 -9.37 14.23 -26.13
CA CYS A 280 -8.20 13.44 -25.72
C CYS A 280 -8.23 12.02 -26.33
N ALA A 281 -9.42 11.42 -26.42
CA ALA A 281 -9.63 10.13 -27.06
C ALA A 281 -9.26 10.14 -28.54
N GLN A 282 -9.61 11.21 -29.25
CA GLN A 282 -9.30 11.38 -30.67
C GLN A 282 -7.81 11.66 -30.90
N ALA A 283 -7.20 12.50 -30.05
CA ALA A 283 -5.79 12.88 -30.17
C ALA A 283 -4.81 11.76 -29.77
N ARG A 284 -5.26 10.79 -28.96
CA ARG A 284 -4.46 9.65 -28.43
C ARG A 284 -3.04 10.06 -27.99
N PRO A 285 -2.89 11.07 -27.12
CA PRO A 285 -1.59 11.55 -26.69
C PRO A 285 -0.83 10.48 -25.89
N LEU A 286 0.50 10.50 -25.98
CA LEU A 286 1.39 9.62 -25.19
C LEU A 286 1.20 9.79 -23.68
N GLN A 287 0.83 11.00 -23.23
CA GLN A 287 0.57 11.32 -21.82
C GLN A 287 -0.79 12.00 -21.67
N PRO A 288 -1.90 11.24 -21.56
CA PRO A 288 -3.25 11.79 -21.49
C PRO A 288 -3.52 12.67 -20.27
N LEU A 289 -2.88 12.40 -19.14
CA LEU A 289 -3.02 13.19 -17.92
C LEU A 289 -2.53 14.63 -18.12
N GLU A 290 -1.29 14.78 -18.62
CA GLU A 290 -0.68 16.09 -18.89
C GLU A 290 -1.41 16.83 -20.01
N TRP A 291 -1.86 16.11 -21.04
CA TRP A 291 -2.65 16.68 -22.12
C TRP A 291 -3.98 17.26 -21.62
N LEU A 292 -4.68 16.53 -20.76
CA LEU A 292 -5.92 17.00 -20.14
C LEU A 292 -5.67 18.17 -19.17
N ALA A 293 -4.58 18.13 -18.41
CA ALA A 293 -4.20 19.22 -17.50
C ALA A 293 -3.83 20.51 -18.26
N ALA A 294 -3.24 20.41 -19.45
CA ALA A 294 -2.97 21.56 -20.31
C ALA A 294 -4.25 22.12 -20.95
N ALA A 295 -5.18 21.25 -21.36
CA ALA A 295 -6.44 21.64 -21.99
C ALA A 295 -7.49 22.18 -21.01
N LEU A 296 -7.51 21.64 -19.79
CA LEU A 296 -8.33 22.07 -18.67
C LEU A 296 -7.45 22.17 -17.42
N PRO A 297 -6.93 23.36 -17.09
CA PRO A 297 -6.04 23.50 -15.95
C PRO A 297 -6.77 23.06 -14.66
N PRO A 298 -6.16 22.18 -13.85
CA PRO A 298 -6.75 21.76 -12.60
C PRO A 298 -6.83 22.94 -11.62
N PRO A 299 -7.79 22.93 -10.67
CA PRO A 299 -7.87 23.98 -9.66
C PRO A 299 -6.58 24.04 -8.86
N THR A 300 -5.97 25.23 -8.80
CA THR A 300 -4.88 25.47 -7.85
C THR A 300 -5.41 25.30 -6.42
N ARG A 301 -4.55 24.82 -5.52
CA ARG A 301 -4.90 24.54 -4.10
C ARG A 301 -5.51 25.77 -3.38
N ALA A 302 -5.27 26.98 -3.90
CA ALA A 302 -5.88 28.23 -3.44
C ALA A 302 -7.34 28.43 -3.91
N ALA A 303 -7.70 28.03 -5.13
CA ALA A 303 -9.06 28.14 -5.66
C ALA A 303 -10.05 27.19 -4.94
N ILE A 304 -9.57 26.02 -4.50
CA ILE A 304 -10.35 25.01 -3.76
C ILE A 304 -10.87 25.57 -2.43
N ARG A 305 -10.14 26.50 -1.79
CA ARG A 305 -10.56 27.14 -0.53
C ARG A 305 -11.65 28.20 -0.71
N ARG A 306 -11.75 28.83 -1.89
CA ARG A 306 -12.73 29.89 -2.16
C ARG A 306 -14.11 29.38 -2.56
N SER A 307 -14.21 28.13 -3.04
CA SER A 307 -15.47 27.55 -3.52
C SER A 307 -16.25 26.78 -2.44
N VAL A 308 -15.84 26.83 -1.18
CA VAL A 308 -16.58 26.23 -0.07
C VAL A 308 -17.41 27.36 0.55
N PRO A 309 -18.76 27.32 0.50
CA PRO A 309 -19.55 28.29 1.25
C PRO A 309 -19.19 28.15 2.72
N VAL A 310 -18.92 29.27 3.40
CA VAL A 310 -18.69 29.31 4.84
C VAL A 310 -19.95 28.75 5.51
N GLY A 311 -19.89 27.47 5.88
CA GLY A 311 -20.89 26.82 6.70
C GLY A 311 -20.97 27.55 8.04
N ARG A 312 -22.18 27.67 8.57
CA ARG A 312 -22.55 28.31 9.85
C ARG A 312 -21.91 27.62 11.07
N HIS A 313 -20.58 27.64 11.18
CA HIS A 313 -19.85 27.23 12.39
C HIS A 313 -18.64 28.13 12.67
N GLY A 314 -18.49 29.25 11.95
CA GLY A 314 -17.41 30.23 12.17
C GLY A 314 -17.72 31.32 13.21
N ALA A 315 -18.98 31.48 13.65
CA ALA A 315 -19.37 32.57 14.55
C ALA A 315 -19.14 32.26 16.05
N ALA A 316 -18.87 31.00 16.42
CA ALA A 316 -18.72 30.61 17.83
C ALA A 316 -17.29 30.75 18.38
N TYR A 317 -16.27 30.93 17.51
CA TYR A 317 -14.87 30.97 17.95
C TYR A 317 -14.32 32.40 18.18
N ALA A 318 -15.08 33.43 17.79
CA ALA A 318 -14.67 34.83 17.96
C ALA A 318 -15.19 35.47 19.26
N ALA A 319 -16.07 34.81 20.02
CA ALA A 319 -16.69 35.36 21.22
C ALA A 319 -16.08 34.88 22.55
N ILE A 320 -15.03 34.06 22.51
CA ILE A 320 -14.41 33.46 23.72
C ILE A 320 -13.00 34.03 24.02
N MET A 321 -12.47 34.92 23.17
CA MET A 321 -11.13 35.50 23.36
C MET A 321 -11.12 36.96 23.87
N GLU A 322 -12.26 37.51 24.29
CA GLU A 322 -12.35 38.91 24.79
C GLU A 322 -13.24 39.07 26.05
N ALA A 323 -13.33 38.07 26.92
CA ALA A 323 -13.96 38.20 28.24
C ALA A 323 -13.05 37.69 29.36
#